data_AF-A0A7T4PG86-F1
#
_entry.id   AF-A0A7T4PG86-F1
#
_cell.length_a   1.000
_cell.length_b   1.000
_cell.length_c   1.000
_cell.angle_alpha   90.00
_cell.angle_beta   90.00
_cell.angle_gamma   90.00
#
_symmetry.space_group_name_H-M   'P 1'
#
loop_
_entity.id
_entity.type
_entity.pdbx_description
1 polymer ?
#
loop_
_entity_poly.entity_id
_entity_poly.type
_entity_poly.pdbx_seq_one_letter_code
_entity_poly.pdbx_strand_id
1 'polypeptide(L)'
;MAPTAPEFGPDIDPYAPYEPQRGCDPEAKPGLVGFRDLVLAAYPGTTSMGISRACGSGGQSEHKEGRAWDWGVNVQGQEHLADDLIGWLHATDRHGNPHALARRFGIMYMIWNRRIWMANRPDAGWQPYRGANPHTNHIHFSFSWAGARKETSWWKGPVTPDRRQRLAVGMSVDGRVEVFHAAVDQIYHTYQHEPGGAWSGWRAFGGPASATVALAASPDGRLELFAMNGGTFMHRYQAKVSGEWADWYAFGGGGDHLAVSRNHDGRLEVFASNGGGVHHRWHDTPGGTWHDWRPLGGPAGARLVAAPASDGRIEVFAMNDDIFRHTCQTDLVGTWREWVDFGLGGEHLAVARNRDGRLEVFASNDSGVHHRWQNVPAGDWHDWQPLGGPVSARLAVVESHDERIEVFAMNDDVLQHNYQVDASGAWRTW
;
A
#
# COMPACT_ATOMS: atom_id res chain seq x y z
N MET A 1 -1.90 -35.82 -5.39
CA MET A 1 -0.73 -34.90 -5.38
C MET A 1 -1.28 -33.50 -5.33
N ALA A 2 -0.55 -32.57 -4.76
CA ALA A 2 -1.02 -31.21 -4.54
C ALA A 2 -1.48 -30.54 -5.85
N PRO A 3 -2.48 -29.62 -5.77
CA PRO A 3 -2.99 -28.94 -6.95
C PRO A 3 -1.90 -28.17 -7.70
N THR A 4 -2.06 -27.99 -9.01
CA THR A 4 -1.24 -27.05 -9.76
C THR A 4 -1.64 -25.62 -9.40
N ALA A 5 -0.69 -24.79 -9.00
CA ALA A 5 -0.92 -23.36 -8.80
C ALA A 5 -0.74 -22.59 -10.12
N PRO A 6 -1.56 -21.57 -10.41
CA PRO A 6 -1.28 -20.61 -11.45
C PRO A 6 0.09 -19.94 -11.26
N GLU A 7 0.65 -19.39 -12.34
CA GLU A 7 1.81 -18.52 -12.21
C GLU A 7 1.43 -17.20 -11.57
N PHE A 8 1.98 -16.94 -10.39
CA PHE A 8 1.82 -15.65 -9.72
C PHE A 8 3.04 -14.73 -9.95
N GLY A 9 2.78 -13.43 -9.93
CA GLY A 9 3.82 -12.40 -9.83
C GLY A 9 4.50 -12.38 -8.46
N PRO A 10 5.52 -11.54 -8.27
CA PRO A 10 6.27 -11.45 -7.01
C PRO A 10 5.43 -10.96 -5.83
N ASP A 11 4.31 -10.30 -6.10
CA ASP A 11 3.43 -9.75 -5.09
C ASP A 11 2.59 -10.81 -4.38
N ILE A 12 2.34 -10.62 -3.08
CA ILE A 12 1.77 -11.63 -2.19
C ILE A 12 0.80 -11.01 -1.17
N ASP A 13 -0.31 -11.69 -0.88
CA ASP A 13 -1.26 -11.27 0.15
C ASP A 13 -0.56 -11.22 1.52
N PRO A 14 -0.89 -10.28 2.42
CA PRO A 14 -0.37 -10.33 3.79
C PRO A 14 -0.82 -11.62 4.49
N TYR A 15 -0.16 -11.96 5.61
CA TYR A 15 -0.68 -13.01 6.46
C TYR A 15 -2.05 -12.65 7.01
N ALA A 16 -2.97 -13.61 7.01
CA ALA A 16 -4.31 -13.42 7.56
C ALA A 16 -4.24 -13.09 9.07
N PRO A 17 -4.85 -11.98 9.54
CA PRO A 17 -4.98 -11.72 10.96
C PRO A 17 -5.92 -12.75 11.61
N TYR A 18 -5.85 -12.89 12.93
CA TYR A 18 -6.81 -13.71 13.66
C TYR A 18 -8.13 -12.96 13.82
N GLU A 19 -9.18 -13.48 13.19
CA GLU A 19 -10.53 -12.95 13.20
C GLU A 19 -11.44 -13.98 13.88
N PRO A 20 -11.77 -13.81 15.17
CA PRO A 20 -12.68 -14.74 15.85
C PRO A 20 -14.09 -14.62 15.28
N GLN A 21 -14.88 -15.68 15.38
CA GLN A 21 -16.31 -15.62 15.06
C GLN A 21 -17.01 -14.48 15.82
N ARG A 22 -17.71 -13.58 15.09
CA ARG A 22 -18.47 -12.45 15.66
C ARG A 22 -19.97 -12.56 15.38
N GLY A 23 -20.36 -13.27 14.33
CA GLY A 23 -21.75 -13.45 13.92
C GLY A 23 -22.11 -14.91 13.73
N CYS A 24 -23.32 -15.16 13.22
CA CYS A 24 -23.68 -16.45 12.65
C CYS A 24 -24.29 -16.25 11.28
N ASP A 25 -23.61 -16.81 10.28
CA ASP A 25 -24.04 -16.87 8.89
C ASP A 25 -23.48 -18.19 8.32
N PRO A 26 -24.18 -19.30 8.55
CA PRO A 26 -23.66 -20.64 8.27
C PRO A 26 -23.63 -20.94 6.76
N GLU A 27 -24.03 -20.02 5.87
CA GLU A 27 -23.88 -20.22 4.44
C GLU A 27 -22.40 -20.40 4.06
N ALA A 28 -22.08 -21.47 3.35
CA ALA A 28 -20.70 -21.75 2.96
C ALA A 28 -20.15 -20.62 2.07
N LYS A 29 -19.06 -20.00 2.50
CA LYS A 29 -18.49 -18.83 1.82
C LYS A 29 -17.76 -19.27 0.54
N PRO A 30 -17.86 -18.48 -0.54
CA PRO A 30 -17.48 -18.91 -1.89
C PRO A 30 -15.99 -19.28 -2.02
N GLY A 31 -15.10 -18.59 -1.30
CA GLY A 31 -13.67 -18.92 -1.31
C GLY A 31 -13.38 -20.25 -0.63
N LEU A 32 -14.12 -20.56 0.44
CA LEU A 32 -14.00 -21.83 1.14
C LEU A 32 -14.52 -23.00 0.29
N VAL A 33 -15.64 -22.79 -0.41
CA VAL A 33 -16.19 -23.75 -1.38
C VAL A 33 -15.18 -24.03 -2.48
N GLY A 34 -14.60 -22.98 -3.07
CA GLY A 34 -13.59 -23.13 -4.12
C GLY A 34 -12.34 -23.88 -3.64
N PHE A 35 -11.87 -23.61 -2.42
CA PHE A 35 -10.71 -24.30 -1.85
C PHE A 35 -11.01 -25.78 -1.59
N ARG A 36 -12.16 -26.09 -0.99
CA ARG A 36 -12.64 -27.47 -0.79
C ARG A 36 -12.64 -28.24 -2.11
N ASP A 37 -13.25 -27.67 -3.15
CA ASP A 37 -13.43 -28.34 -4.43
C ASP A 37 -12.07 -28.61 -5.11
N LEU A 38 -11.14 -27.66 -5.02
CA LEU A 38 -9.77 -27.82 -5.48
C LEU A 38 -9.04 -28.97 -4.75
N VAL A 39 -9.14 -29.02 -3.43
CA VAL A 39 -8.50 -30.05 -2.60
C VAL A 39 -9.10 -31.43 -2.89
N LEU A 40 -10.43 -31.55 -2.92
CA LEU A 40 -11.09 -32.83 -3.19
C LEU A 40 -10.81 -33.35 -4.60
N ALA A 41 -10.64 -32.46 -5.59
CA ALA A 41 -10.22 -32.84 -6.93
C ALA A 41 -8.78 -33.37 -6.97
N ALA A 42 -7.87 -32.78 -6.20
CA ALA A 42 -6.46 -33.16 -6.16
C ALA A 42 -6.17 -34.44 -5.34
N TYR A 43 -7.03 -34.75 -4.38
CA TYR A 43 -6.90 -35.89 -3.46
C TYR A 43 -8.12 -36.82 -3.51
N PRO A 44 -8.33 -37.52 -4.64
CA PRO A 44 -9.42 -38.49 -4.76
C PRO A 44 -9.24 -39.60 -3.70
N GLY A 45 -10.30 -39.90 -2.94
CA GLY A 45 -10.26 -40.83 -1.81
C GLY A 45 -10.24 -40.17 -0.43
N THR A 46 -10.21 -38.84 -0.36
CA THR A 46 -10.49 -38.06 0.86
C THR A 46 -11.95 -37.57 0.87
N THR A 47 -12.41 -37.02 1.99
CA THR A 47 -13.81 -36.60 2.15
C THR A 47 -13.94 -35.17 2.66
N SER A 48 -15.12 -34.57 2.49
CA SER A 48 -15.49 -33.34 3.20
C SER A 48 -16.26 -33.71 4.46
N MET A 49 -15.77 -33.32 5.64
CA MET A 49 -16.45 -33.52 6.92
C MET A 49 -17.35 -32.35 7.33
N GLY A 50 -17.38 -31.27 6.53
CA GLY A 50 -18.37 -30.21 6.63
C GLY A 50 -17.77 -28.81 6.71
N ILE A 51 -18.51 -27.84 6.17
CA ILE A 51 -18.19 -26.41 6.25
C ILE A 51 -18.99 -25.76 7.38
N SER A 52 -20.28 -26.05 7.45
CA SER A 52 -21.21 -25.25 8.24
C SER A 52 -21.67 -25.97 9.49
N ARG A 53 -21.83 -25.22 10.59
CA ARG A 53 -22.49 -25.69 11.82
C ARG A 53 -23.64 -24.74 12.17
N ALA A 54 -24.70 -25.29 12.77
CA ALA A 54 -25.84 -24.50 13.21
C ALA A 54 -25.43 -23.48 14.30
N CYS A 55 -26.04 -22.30 14.30
CA CYS A 55 -25.70 -21.19 15.20
C CYS A 55 -25.70 -21.58 16.68
N GLY A 56 -26.70 -22.39 17.10
CA GLY A 56 -26.86 -22.85 18.48
C GLY A 56 -25.95 -24.00 18.89
N SER A 57 -25.06 -24.49 18.03
CA SER A 57 -24.23 -25.67 18.30
C SER A 57 -22.90 -25.31 18.95
N GLY A 58 -22.69 -25.71 20.21
CA GLY A 58 -21.39 -25.59 20.89
C GLY A 58 -20.87 -24.15 21.04
N GLY A 59 -19.56 -24.02 21.30
CA GLY A 59 -18.86 -22.74 21.53
C GLY A 59 -18.57 -21.94 20.26
N GLN A 60 -17.65 -20.98 20.38
CA GLN A 60 -17.20 -20.15 19.25
C GLN A 60 -16.53 -21.01 18.16
N SER A 61 -16.91 -20.83 16.90
CA SER A 61 -16.39 -21.58 15.77
C SER A 61 -16.69 -20.90 14.43
N GLU A 62 -15.67 -20.81 13.60
CA GLU A 62 -15.76 -20.25 12.24
C GLU A 62 -16.64 -21.08 11.29
N HIS A 63 -16.98 -22.32 11.64
CA HIS A 63 -18.01 -23.10 10.93
C HIS A 63 -19.40 -22.44 11.00
N LYS A 64 -19.68 -21.62 12.01
CA LYS A 64 -20.94 -20.88 12.14
C LYS A 64 -21.02 -19.67 11.20
N GLU A 65 -19.90 -19.29 10.59
CA GLU A 65 -19.80 -18.21 9.61
C GLU A 65 -19.54 -18.76 8.19
N GLY A 66 -19.56 -20.09 8.03
CA GLY A 66 -19.32 -20.77 6.76
C GLY A 66 -17.91 -20.57 6.20
N ARG A 67 -16.95 -20.21 7.04
CA ARG A 67 -15.55 -19.90 6.69
C ARG A 67 -14.53 -20.86 7.31
N ALA A 68 -14.97 -22.02 7.78
CA ALA A 68 -14.11 -23.11 8.19
C ALA A 68 -14.54 -24.44 7.58
N TRP A 69 -13.58 -25.33 7.31
CA TRP A 69 -13.83 -26.60 6.64
C TRP A 69 -12.98 -27.71 7.27
N ASP A 70 -13.64 -28.83 7.55
CA ASP A 70 -12.98 -30.06 8.01
C ASP A 70 -12.73 -30.97 6.79
N TRP A 71 -11.47 -31.10 6.37
CA TRP A 71 -11.04 -32.01 5.30
C TRP A 71 -10.72 -33.39 5.86
N GLY A 72 -11.52 -34.39 5.53
CA GLY A 72 -11.40 -35.76 6.01
C GLY A 72 -10.19 -36.48 5.41
N VAL A 73 -9.13 -36.57 6.20
CA VAL A 73 -7.87 -37.27 5.92
C VAL A 73 -7.33 -37.85 7.23
N ASN A 74 -6.92 -39.12 7.23
CA ASN A 74 -6.53 -39.83 8.46
C ASN A 74 -5.00 -39.85 8.66
N VAL A 75 -4.56 -39.56 9.89
CA VAL A 75 -3.15 -39.67 10.28
C VAL A 75 -2.62 -41.09 10.08
N GLN A 76 -3.49 -42.09 10.25
CA GLN A 76 -3.18 -43.48 9.91
C GLN A 76 -3.49 -43.74 8.44
N GLY A 77 -2.44 -43.98 7.66
CA GLY A 77 -2.55 -44.42 6.26
C GLY A 77 -2.73 -43.30 5.23
N GLN A 78 -3.09 -42.07 5.62
CA GLN A 78 -3.23 -40.93 4.69
C GLN A 78 -2.40 -39.70 5.09
N GLU A 79 -1.49 -39.80 6.07
CA GLU A 79 -0.61 -38.70 6.51
C GLU A 79 0.16 -38.07 5.34
N HIS A 80 0.69 -38.89 4.43
CA HIS A 80 1.41 -38.41 3.25
C HIS A 80 0.58 -37.47 2.36
N LEU A 81 -0.75 -37.58 2.34
CA LEU A 81 -1.62 -36.65 1.61
C LEU A 81 -1.77 -35.32 2.34
N ALA A 82 -1.85 -35.37 3.69
CA ALA A 82 -1.87 -34.19 4.53
C ALA A 82 -0.55 -33.42 4.43
N ASP A 83 0.58 -34.11 4.50
CA ASP A 83 1.91 -33.51 4.39
C ASP A 83 2.14 -32.89 3.00
N ASP A 84 1.66 -33.53 1.94
CA ASP A 84 1.72 -33.01 0.57
C ASP A 84 0.94 -31.69 0.42
N LEU A 85 -0.30 -31.62 0.92
CA LEU A 85 -1.09 -30.37 0.86
C LEU A 85 -0.52 -29.29 1.76
N ILE A 86 -0.12 -29.62 2.99
CA ILE A 86 0.48 -28.66 3.93
C ILE A 86 1.79 -28.12 3.35
N GLY A 87 2.63 -29.00 2.80
CA GLY A 87 3.88 -28.63 2.15
C GLY A 87 3.65 -27.68 0.98
N TRP A 88 2.65 -27.95 0.14
CA TRP A 88 2.24 -27.06 -0.94
C TRP A 88 1.77 -25.69 -0.45
N LEU A 89 0.91 -25.64 0.58
CA LEU A 89 0.45 -24.39 1.18
C LEU A 89 1.58 -23.57 1.83
N HIS A 90 2.55 -24.26 2.43
CA HIS A 90 3.68 -23.66 3.14
C HIS A 90 4.89 -23.33 2.26
N ALA A 91 4.91 -23.82 1.02
CA ALA A 91 6.03 -23.63 0.11
C ALA A 91 6.39 -22.15 -0.05
N THR A 92 7.69 -21.88 -0.12
CA THR A 92 8.20 -20.57 -0.56
C THR A 92 8.06 -20.52 -2.08
N ASP A 93 7.44 -19.47 -2.61
CA ASP A 93 7.30 -19.33 -4.06
C ASP A 93 8.63 -18.96 -4.74
N ARG A 94 8.63 -18.94 -6.07
CA ARG A 94 9.81 -18.60 -6.89
C ARG A 94 10.36 -17.18 -6.63
N HIS A 95 9.61 -16.33 -5.93
CA HIS A 95 9.95 -14.95 -5.62
C HIS A 95 10.40 -14.78 -4.16
N GLY A 96 10.55 -15.87 -3.41
CA GLY A 96 11.03 -15.85 -2.03
C GLY A 96 9.93 -15.59 -0.99
N ASN A 97 8.65 -15.63 -1.36
CA ASN A 97 7.56 -15.41 -0.40
C ASN A 97 7.27 -16.68 0.42
N PRO A 98 7.48 -16.70 1.74
CA PRO A 98 7.16 -17.86 2.58
C PRO A 98 5.64 -18.04 2.73
N HIS A 99 5.20 -19.29 2.89
CA HIS A 99 3.79 -19.68 3.04
C HIS A 99 2.88 -19.11 1.95
N ALA A 100 3.38 -19.05 0.71
CA ALA A 100 2.78 -18.23 -0.34
C ALA A 100 1.30 -18.63 -0.57
N LEU A 101 1.02 -19.91 -0.77
CA LEU A 101 -0.34 -20.34 -1.07
C LEU A 101 -1.28 -20.24 0.14
N ALA A 102 -0.81 -20.49 1.37
CA ALA A 102 -1.61 -20.23 2.56
C ALA A 102 -2.08 -18.76 2.63
N ARG A 103 -1.18 -17.82 2.29
CA ARG A 103 -1.49 -16.38 2.21
C ARG A 103 -2.44 -16.08 1.05
N ARG A 104 -2.20 -16.61 -0.15
CA ARG A 104 -3.03 -16.40 -1.35
C ARG A 104 -4.44 -16.95 -1.22
N PHE A 105 -4.67 -18.02 -0.43
CA PHE A 105 -6.01 -18.50 -0.11
C PHE A 105 -6.68 -17.72 1.03
N GLY A 106 -5.92 -16.96 1.82
CA GLY A 106 -6.41 -16.26 3.00
C GLY A 106 -6.66 -17.20 4.19
N ILE A 107 -5.84 -18.25 4.35
CA ILE A 107 -5.93 -19.21 5.47
C ILE A 107 -5.46 -18.53 6.76
N MET A 108 -6.34 -18.51 7.76
CA MET A 108 -6.10 -17.91 9.07
C MET A 108 -5.38 -18.87 10.01
N TYR A 109 -5.84 -20.14 10.05
CA TYR A 109 -5.16 -21.19 10.80
C TYR A 109 -5.50 -22.58 10.26
N MET A 110 -4.64 -23.55 10.58
CA MET A 110 -4.82 -24.97 10.29
C MET A 110 -4.59 -25.80 11.54
N ILE A 111 -5.39 -26.83 11.77
CA ILE A 111 -5.21 -27.78 12.88
C ILE A 111 -5.11 -29.20 12.32
N TRP A 112 -4.02 -29.89 12.65
CA TRP A 112 -3.75 -31.25 12.21
C TRP A 112 -2.96 -32.02 13.27
N ASN A 113 -3.39 -33.24 13.59
CA ASN A 113 -2.71 -34.18 14.48
C ASN A 113 -2.19 -33.51 15.77
N ARG A 114 -3.11 -32.93 16.55
CA ARG A 114 -2.85 -32.20 17.81
C ARG A 114 -1.86 -31.04 17.69
N ARG A 115 -1.71 -30.44 16.50
CA ARG A 115 -0.91 -29.24 16.27
C ARG A 115 -1.74 -28.18 15.57
N ILE A 116 -1.40 -26.91 15.78
CA ILE A 116 -2.01 -25.75 15.14
C ILE A 116 -0.94 -24.84 14.54
N TRP A 117 -1.12 -24.45 13.28
CA TRP A 117 -0.37 -23.37 12.64
C TRP A 117 -1.30 -22.17 12.48
N MET A 118 -0.78 -20.95 12.72
CA MET A 118 -1.59 -19.73 12.61
C MET A 118 -0.84 -18.67 11.80
N ALA A 119 -1.54 -18.09 10.83
CA ALA A 119 -0.99 -17.10 9.92
C ALA A 119 -0.56 -15.82 10.64
N ASN A 120 -1.23 -15.44 11.73
CA ASN A 120 -0.90 -14.23 12.51
C ASN A 120 0.36 -14.36 13.38
N ARG A 121 1.02 -15.52 13.40
CA ARG A 121 2.31 -15.76 14.07
C ARG A 121 3.13 -16.82 13.31
N PRO A 122 3.46 -16.57 12.05
CA PRO A 122 3.97 -17.59 11.14
C PRO A 122 5.31 -18.17 11.59
N ASP A 123 6.15 -17.35 12.23
CA ASP A 123 7.48 -17.73 12.73
C ASP A 123 7.42 -18.69 13.93
N ALA A 124 6.28 -18.79 14.61
CA ALA A 124 6.09 -19.79 15.64
C ALA A 124 5.96 -21.21 15.05
N GLY A 125 5.67 -21.35 13.75
CA GLY A 125 5.44 -22.65 13.12
C GLY A 125 4.27 -23.43 13.74
N TRP A 126 4.31 -24.76 13.60
CA TRP A 126 3.29 -25.64 14.19
C TRP A 126 3.46 -25.73 15.72
N GLN A 127 2.42 -25.34 16.44
CA GLN A 127 2.39 -25.32 17.91
C GLN A 127 1.50 -26.43 18.46
N PRO A 128 1.69 -26.89 19.72
CA PRO A 128 0.80 -27.86 20.34
C PRO A 128 -0.64 -27.37 20.41
N TYR A 129 -1.59 -28.17 19.93
CA TYR A 129 -3.03 -27.92 20.05
C TYR A 129 -3.63 -28.75 21.18
N ARG A 130 -4.34 -28.08 22.10
CA ARG A 130 -4.90 -28.69 23.32
C ARG A 130 -6.44 -28.72 23.33
N GLY A 131 -7.09 -28.42 22.20
CA GLY A 131 -8.55 -28.51 22.09
C GLY A 131 -9.05 -29.96 22.19
N ALA A 132 -10.36 -30.10 22.42
CA ALA A 132 -10.99 -31.39 22.70
C ALA A 132 -10.89 -32.39 21.52
N ASN A 133 -10.99 -31.90 20.29
CA ASN A 133 -10.82 -32.73 19.11
C ASN A 133 -9.32 -32.83 18.75
N PRO A 134 -8.73 -34.04 18.68
CA PRO A 134 -7.30 -34.18 18.37
C PRO A 134 -6.96 -33.94 16.88
N HIS A 135 -7.95 -33.81 15.99
CA HIS A 135 -7.77 -33.61 14.54
C HIS A 135 -6.88 -34.70 13.91
N THR A 136 -7.10 -35.96 14.28
CA THR A 136 -6.35 -37.12 13.77
C THR A 136 -7.02 -37.79 12.56
N ASN A 137 -8.27 -37.43 12.28
CA ASN A 137 -9.06 -37.93 11.16
C ASN A 137 -9.50 -36.83 10.16
N HIS A 138 -9.05 -35.59 10.37
CA HIS A 138 -9.24 -34.47 9.46
C HIS A 138 -8.25 -33.34 9.73
N ILE A 139 -7.96 -32.54 8.70
CA ILE A 139 -7.39 -31.20 8.87
C ILE A 139 -8.54 -30.20 8.98
N HIS A 140 -8.49 -29.35 10.00
CA HIS A 140 -9.38 -28.20 10.08
C HIS A 140 -8.72 -26.97 9.47
N PHE A 141 -9.38 -26.35 8.50
CA PHE A 141 -8.98 -25.08 7.90
C PHE A 141 -9.93 -23.98 8.34
N SER A 142 -9.40 -22.83 8.72
CA SER A 142 -10.17 -21.62 9.00
C SER A 142 -9.66 -20.46 8.17
N PHE A 143 -10.57 -19.72 7.54
CA PHE A 143 -10.25 -18.65 6.60
C PHE A 143 -10.52 -17.26 7.23
N SER A 144 -9.71 -16.29 6.82
CA SER A 144 -10.03 -14.87 6.97
C SER A 144 -11.27 -14.49 6.16
N TRP A 145 -11.86 -13.33 6.44
CA TRP A 145 -12.98 -12.84 5.61
C TRP A 145 -12.56 -12.63 4.15
N ALA A 146 -11.37 -12.09 3.91
CA ALA A 146 -10.85 -11.88 2.56
C ALA A 146 -10.75 -13.20 1.78
N GLY A 147 -10.15 -14.23 2.39
CA GLY A 147 -10.08 -15.56 1.79
C GLY A 147 -11.46 -16.16 1.55
N ALA A 148 -12.34 -16.09 2.55
CA ALA A 148 -13.69 -16.65 2.49
C ALA A 148 -14.56 -15.99 1.39
N ARG A 149 -14.36 -14.70 1.12
CA ARG A 149 -15.13 -13.92 0.13
C ARG A 149 -14.53 -13.86 -1.26
N LYS A 150 -13.44 -14.60 -1.52
CA LYS A 150 -12.69 -14.56 -2.78
C LYS A 150 -12.02 -13.20 -3.06
N GLU A 151 -11.46 -12.57 -2.04
CA GLU A 151 -10.83 -11.25 -2.15
C GLU A 151 -9.31 -11.28 -2.27
N THR A 152 -8.68 -12.43 -2.02
CA THR A 152 -7.23 -12.63 -2.12
C THR A 152 -6.75 -12.94 -3.53
N SER A 153 -5.43 -12.87 -3.76
CA SER A 153 -4.87 -13.01 -5.11
C SER A 153 -5.07 -14.36 -5.78
N TRP A 154 -5.34 -15.43 -5.03
CA TRP A 154 -5.72 -16.70 -5.64
C TRP A 154 -6.98 -16.55 -6.50
N TRP A 155 -7.93 -15.72 -6.06
CA TRP A 155 -9.25 -15.59 -6.69
C TRP A 155 -9.34 -14.45 -7.69
N LYS A 156 -8.65 -13.33 -7.40
CA LYS A 156 -8.75 -12.09 -8.19
C LYS A 156 -7.60 -11.89 -9.19
N GLY A 157 -6.60 -12.77 -9.22
CA GLY A 157 -5.35 -12.54 -9.96
C GLY A 157 -4.30 -11.88 -9.06
N PRO A 158 -3.08 -11.58 -9.56
CA PRO A 158 -1.97 -11.10 -8.74
C PRO A 158 -2.45 -9.99 -7.80
N VAL A 159 -2.00 -10.02 -6.53
CA VAL A 159 -2.11 -8.82 -5.69
C VAL A 159 -1.43 -7.75 -6.52
N THR A 160 -2.18 -6.76 -7.00
CA THR A 160 -1.58 -5.52 -7.42
C THR A 160 -1.41 -4.78 -6.09
N PRO A 161 -0.25 -4.87 -5.41
CA PRO A 161 0.03 -3.86 -4.42
C PRO A 161 -0.08 -2.55 -5.17
N ASP A 162 -0.49 -1.51 -4.48
CA ASP A 162 -0.52 -0.23 -5.11
C ASP A 162 0.90 0.06 -5.67
N ARG A 163 1.07 -0.06 -7.00
CA ARG A 163 2.34 0.21 -7.68
C ARG A 163 2.58 1.72 -7.74
N ARG A 164 1.61 2.52 -7.25
CA ARG A 164 1.68 3.97 -7.15
C ARG A 164 2.74 4.33 -6.09
N GLN A 165 3.50 5.40 -6.34
CA GLN A 165 4.52 5.93 -5.41
C GLN A 165 5.67 4.96 -5.01
N ARG A 166 6.06 4.03 -5.89
CA ARG A 166 7.28 3.21 -5.74
C ARG A 166 8.54 3.84 -6.36
N LEU A 167 8.38 5.00 -6.98
CA LEU A 167 9.47 5.77 -7.55
C LEU A 167 9.51 7.12 -6.84
N ALA A 168 10.70 7.51 -6.42
CA ALA A 168 10.97 8.86 -5.95
C ALA A 168 12.14 9.43 -6.73
N VAL A 169 12.01 10.68 -7.17
CA VAL A 169 13.06 11.42 -7.87
C VAL A 169 13.33 12.68 -7.08
N GLY A 170 14.60 12.96 -6.84
CA GLY A 170 15.00 14.15 -6.10
C GLY A 170 16.25 14.75 -6.71
N MET A 171 16.37 16.07 -6.57
CA MET A 171 17.54 16.80 -6.97
C MET A 171 18.14 17.43 -5.72
N SER A 172 19.39 17.10 -5.44
CA SER A 172 20.17 17.79 -4.42
C SER A 172 20.49 19.21 -4.87
N VAL A 173 20.86 20.08 -3.92
CA VAL A 173 21.10 21.50 -4.23
C VAL A 173 22.26 21.74 -5.21
N ASP A 174 23.16 20.77 -5.41
CA ASP A 174 24.22 20.82 -6.41
C ASP A 174 23.74 20.50 -7.84
N GLY A 175 22.45 20.25 -8.04
CA GLY A 175 21.83 20.00 -9.34
C GLY A 175 21.90 18.55 -9.80
N ARG A 176 22.43 17.64 -8.98
CA ARG A 176 22.46 16.20 -9.30
C ARG A 176 21.14 15.55 -8.96
N VAL A 177 20.63 14.76 -9.91
CA VAL A 177 19.41 13.97 -9.75
C VAL A 177 19.74 12.58 -9.22
N GLU A 178 18.92 12.10 -8.30
CA GLU A 178 18.93 10.75 -7.77
C GLU A 178 17.51 10.15 -7.82
N VAL A 179 17.43 8.92 -8.31
CA VAL A 179 16.17 8.18 -8.52
C VAL A 179 16.19 6.95 -7.64
N PHE A 180 15.07 6.72 -6.94
CA PHE A 180 14.83 5.54 -6.10
C PHE A 180 13.69 4.73 -6.65
N HIS A 181 13.85 3.41 -6.67
CA HIS A 181 12.81 2.45 -6.99
C HIS A 181 12.66 1.46 -5.83
N ALA A 182 11.51 1.47 -5.17
CA ALA A 182 11.15 0.48 -4.16
C ALA A 182 10.60 -0.78 -4.84
N ALA A 183 11.49 -1.78 -4.98
CA ALA A 183 11.15 -3.06 -5.54
C ALA A 183 10.58 -4.01 -4.48
N VAL A 184 10.22 -5.22 -4.91
CA VAL A 184 9.58 -6.24 -4.07
C VAL A 184 10.50 -6.78 -2.98
N ASP A 185 11.81 -6.73 -3.20
CA ASP A 185 12.86 -7.26 -2.33
C ASP A 185 13.55 -6.17 -1.50
N GLN A 186 13.83 -5.02 -2.11
CA GLN A 186 14.49 -3.88 -1.46
C GLN A 186 14.34 -2.60 -2.30
N ILE A 187 14.91 -1.50 -1.82
CA ILE A 187 15.01 -0.27 -2.61
C ILE A 187 16.30 -0.32 -3.44
N TYR A 188 16.21 0.13 -4.68
CA TYR A 188 17.34 0.38 -5.57
C TYR A 188 17.42 1.88 -5.86
N HIS A 189 18.62 2.36 -6.14
CA HIS A 189 18.81 3.74 -6.56
C HIS A 189 19.85 3.88 -7.68
N THR A 190 19.75 4.99 -8.41
CA THR A 190 20.72 5.43 -9.41
C THR A 190 20.85 6.94 -9.31
N TYR A 191 22.05 7.47 -9.52
CA TYR A 191 22.30 8.91 -9.43
C TYR A 191 23.22 9.41 -10.53
N GLN A 192 23.15 10.71 -10.79
CA GLN A 192 24.08 11.41 -11.66
C GLN A 192 25.43 11.65 -10.97
N HIS A 193 26.54 11.47 -11.70
CA HIS A 193 27.89 11.80 -11.22
C HIS A 193 28.13 13.31 -11.17
N GLU A 194 27.54 14.04 -12.11
CA GLU A 194 27.55 15.49 -12.27
C GLU A 194 26.22 15.93 -12.88
N PRO A 195 25.78 17.19 -12.69
CA PRO A 195 24.48 17.66 -13.22
C PRO A 195 24.35 17.42 -14.73
N GLY A 196 23.33 16.65 -15.13
CA GLY A 196 23.09 16.30 -16.54
C GLY A 196 24.10 15.30 -17.15
N GLY A 197 25.02 14.77 -16.35
CA GLY A 197 26.07 13.85 -16.80
C GLY A 197 25.67 12.37 -16.74
N ALA A 198 26.70 11.52 -16.74
CA ALA A 198 26.52 10.06 -16.70
C ALA A 198 25.87 9.58 -15.39
N TRP A 199 25.06 8.54 -15.52
CA TRP A 199 24.43 7.86 -14.39
C TRP A 199 25.31 6.74 -13.87
N SER A 200 25.17 6.46 -12.58
CA SER A 200 25.93 5.41 -11.93
C SER A 200 25.50 3.98 -12.25
N GLY A 201 24.38 3.81 -12.95
CA GLY A 201 23.64 2.55 -12.99
C GLY A 201 22.88 2.28 -11.68
N TRP A 202 21.93 1.35 -11.75
CA TRP A 202 21.14 0.90 -10.61
C TRP A 202 21.97 0.06 -9.65
N ARG A 203 21.83 0.34 -8.35
CA ARG A 203 22.45 -0.45 -7.28
C ARG A 203 21.48 -0.66 -6.13
N ALA A 204 21.72 -1.73 -5.37
CA ALA A 204 20.98 -2.01 -4.15
C ALA A 204 21.19 -0.88 -3.13
N PHE A 205 20.09 -0.41 -2.55
CA PHE A 205 20.05 0.63 -1.52
C PHE A 205 19.56 0.08 -0.17
N GLY A 206 19.03 -1.15 -0.15
CA GLY A 206 18.48 -1.81 1.04
C GLY A 206 17.11 -1.26 1.44
N GLY A 207 16.77 -1.34 2.73
CA GLY A 207 15.53 -0.79 3.26
C GLY A 207 14.32 -1.72 3.13
N PRO A 208 13.12 -1.24 3.51
CA PRO A 208 11.93 -2.07 3.53
C PRO A 208 11.50 -2.48 2.11
N ALA A 209 11.29 -3.77 1.93
CA ALA A 209 10.72 -4.38 0.75
C ALA A 209 9.31 -3.85 0.45
N SER A 210 8.96 -3.75 -0.84
CA SER A 210 7.62 -3.38 -1.31
C SER A 210 7.10 -2.05 -0.73
N ALA A 211 8.00 -1.11 -0.45
CA ALA A 211 7.64 0.17 0.16
C ALA A 211 7.03 1.16 -0.85
N THR A 212 6.13 1.99 -0.34
CA THR A 212 5.86 3.33 -0.89
C THR A 212 7.02 4.24 -0.46
N VAL A 213 7.48 5.12 -1.35
CA VAL A 213 8.59 6.04 -1.08
C VAL A 213 8.24 7.48 -1.36
N ALA A 214 8.77 8.38 -0.52
CA ALA A 214 8.78 9.81 -0.79
C ALA A 214 10.15 10.40 -0.42
N LEU A 215 10.52 11.47 -1.12
CA LEU A 215 11.84 12.07 -1.04
C LEU A 215 11.69 13.58 -0.94
N ALA A 216 12.44 14.20 -0.03
CA ALA A 216 12.53 15.65 0.07
C ALA A 216 13.96 16.10 0.30
N ALA A 217 14.26 17.34 -0.08
CA ALA A 217 15.49 18.02 0.29
C ALA A 217 15.24 18.87 1.55
N SER A 218 16.08 18.69 2.57
CA SER A 218 16.19 19.65 3.68
C SER A 218 16.72 21.00 3.17
N PRO A 219 16.58 22.11 3.92
CA PRO A 219 17.07 23.43 3.47
C PRO A 219 18.59 23.49 3.21
N ASP A 220 19.36 22.58 3.81
CA ASP A 220 20.79 22.41 3.57
C ASP A 220 21.12 21.65 2.27
N GLY A 221 20.09 21.25 1.51
CA GLY A 221 20.22 20.61 0.20
C GLY A 221 20.47 19.11 0.22
N ARG A 222 20.47 18.48 1.41
CA ARG A 222 20.60 17.03 1.56
C ARG A 222 19.24 16.36 1.37
N LEU A 223 19.24 15.26 0.61
CA LEU A 223 18.05 14.45 0.40
C LEU A 223 17.77 13.55 1.59
N GLU A 224 16.49 13.37 1.90
CA GLU A 224 15.98 12.43 2.89
C GLU A 224 14.86 11.58 2.28
N LEU A 225 15.05 10.27 2.29
CA LEU A 225 14.15 9.27 1.74
C LEU A 225 13.35 8.63 2.87
N PHE A 226 12.05 8.60 2.68
CA PHE A 226 11.06 7.98 3.56
C PHE A 226 10.49 6.76 2.83
N ALA A 227 10.48 5.61 3.49
CA ALA A 227 10.04 4.35 2.91
C ALA A 227 9.11 3.61 3.88
N MET A 228 7.89 3.33 3.42
CA MET A 228 6.84 2.73 4.25
C MET A 228 6.18 1.57 3.53
N ASN A 229 5.94 0.47 4.25
CA ASN A 229 5.02 -0.59 3.85
C ASN A 229 4.06 -0.89 5.01
N GLY A 230 3.16 -1.86 4.83
CA GLY A 230 2.07 -2.12 5.78
C GLY A 230 2.50 -2.46 7.22
N GLY A 231 3.77 -2.81 7.47
CA GLY A 231 4.26 -3.13 8.83
C GLY A 231 5.52 -2.38 9.25
N THR A 232 6.06 -1.50 8.42
CA THR A 232 7.32 -0.82 8.71
C THR A 232 7.37 0.55 8.04
N PHE A 233 7.78 1.56 8.79
CA PHE A 233 8.15 2.87 8.24
C PHE A 233 9.60 3.16 8.66
N MET A 234 10.48 3.31 7.68
CA MET A 234 11.90 3.66 7.85
C MET A 234 12.23 4.95 7.09
N HIS A 235 13.27 5.65 7.52
CA HIS A 235 13.83 6.76 6.77
C HIS A 235 15.36 6.74 6.81
N ARG A 236 15.98 7.42 5.85
CA ARG A 236 17.42 7.71 5.86
C ARG A 236 17.71 8.97 5.07
N TYR A 237 18.83 9.60 5.35
CA TYR A 237 19.21 10.88 4.77
C TYR A 237 20.65 10.87 4.27
N GLN A 238 20.96 11.74 3.32
CA GLN A 238 22.32 12.01 2.90
C GLN A 238 23.10 12.65 4.07
N ALA A 239 24.28 12.14 4.38
CA ALA A 239 25.17 12.72 5.40
C ALA A 239 25.83 14.03 4.90
N LYS A 240 25.98 14.17 3.58
CA LYS A 240 26.44 15.38 2.89
C LYS A 240 25.72 15.48 1.55
N VAL A 241 25.57 16.69 1.01
CA VAL A 241 24.90 16.94 -0.28
C VAL A 241 25.44 15.98 -1.34
N SER A 242 24.55 15.17 -1.91
CA SER A 242 24.86 14.23 -2.98
C SER A 242 26.03 13.28 -2.68
N GLY A 243 26.15 12.88 -1.42
CA GLY A 243 27.20 12.01 -0.92
C GLY A 243 26.68 10.71 -0.33
N GLU A 244 27.38 10.24 0.70
CA GLU A 244 27.01 9.01 1.40
C GLU A 244 25.71 9.17 2.16
N TRP A 245 24.95 8.09 2.24
CA TRP A 245 23.69 8.01 2.95
C TRP A 245 23.90 7.40 4.33
N ALA A 246 23.26 7.95 5.35
CA ALA A 246 23.21 7.38 6.69
C ALA A 246 22.51 6.00 6.68
N ASP A 247 22.59 5.27 7.79
CA ASP A 247 21.86 4.01 7.96
C ASP A 247 20.34 4.20 7.89
N TRP A 248 19.60 3.09 7.77
CA TRP A 248 18.15 3.10 7.91
C TRP A 248 17.76 3.23 9.38
N TYR A 249 16.90 4.21 9.68
CA TYR A 249 16.36 4.42 11.02
C TYR A 249 14.85 4.13 11.05
N ALA A 250 14.40 3.49 12.13
CA ALA A 250 12.98 3.26 12.36
C ALA A 250 12.24 4.60 12.53
N PHE A 251 11.15 4.75 11.78
CA PHE A 251 10.40 5.99 11.70
C PHE A 251 8.95 5.83 12.16
N GLY A 252 8.39 4.62 12.18
CA GLY A 252 7.01 4.34 12.62
C GLY A 252 6.53 2.91 12.34
N GLY A 253 5.26 2.63 12.64
CA GLY A 253 4.65 1.28 12.59
C GLY A 253 4.16 0.79 11.21
N GLY A 254 4.35 1.57 10.15
CA GLY A 254 3.89 1.23 8.79
C GLY A 254 2.59 1.93 8.37
N GLY A 255 2.16 1.63 7.14
CA GLY A 255 1.00 2.24 6.48
C GLY A 255 1.04 2.00 4.97
N ASP A 256 0.20 2.73 4.24
CA ASP A 256 -0.05 2.47 2.82
C ASP A 256 0.55 3.55 1.91
N HIS A 257 0.37 4.83 2.27
CA HIS A 257 0.82 5.98 1.47
C HIS A 257 1.45 7.06 2.32
N LEU A 258 2.40 7.79 1.73
CA LEU A 258 3.02 8.94 2.39
C LEU A 258 3.23 10.11 1.44
N ALA A 259 3.31 11.30 2.04
CA ALA A 259 3.76 12.51 1.38
C ALA A 259 4.73 13.24 2.32
N VAL A 260 5.66 14.00 1.75
CA VAL A 260 6.55 14.87 2.50
C VAL A 260 6.46 16.27 1.92
N SER A 261 6.37 17.26 2.80
CA SER A 261 6.36 18.68 2.44
C SER A 261 7.29 19.45 3.38
N ARG A 262 7.59 20.69 3.00
CA ARG A 262 8.45 21.58 3.77
C ARG A 262 7.62 22.74 4.30
N ASN A 263 7.67 22.95 5.60
CA ASN A 263 7.09 24.11 6.27
C ASN A 263 7.80 25.39 5.85
N HIS A 264 7.13 26.53 6.05
CA HIS A 264 7.67 27.86 5.73
C HIS A 264 9.04 28.16 6.38
N ASP A 265 9.33 27.55 7.52
CA ASP A 265 10.58 27.70 8.30
C ASP A 265 11.67 26.68 7.90
N GLY A 266 11.41 25.85 6.88
CA GLY A 266 12.35 24.86 6.37
C GLY A 266 12.29 23.49 7.06
N ARG A 267 11.45 23.31 8.08
CA ARG A 267 11.24 21.98 8.70
C ARG A 267 10.51 21.05 7.74
N LEU A 268 10.97 19.81 7.64
CA LEU A 268 10.23 18.79 6.89
C LEU A 268 9.08 18.28 7.75
N GLU A 269 7.97 17.98 7.09
CA GLU A 269 6.80 17.34 7.68
C GLU A 269 6.32 16.23 6.78
N VAL A 270 6.14 15.06 7.39
CA VAL A 270 5.79 13.81 6.73
C VAL A 270 4.39 13.44 7.15
N PHE A 271 3.57 13.14 6.15
CA PHE A 271 2.20 12.69 6.30
C PHE A 271 2.15 11.23 5.86
N ALA A 272 1.42 10.41 6.62
CA ALA A 272 1.23 9.00 6.31
C ALA A 272 -0.21 8.58 6.54
N SER A 273 -0.76 7.77 5.64
CA SER A 273 -2.09 7.17 5.79
C SER A 273 -1.97 5.68 6.05
N ASN A 274 -2.85 5.18 6.91
CA ASN A 274 -3.07 3.77 7.17
C ASN A 274 -4.56 3.52 7.40
N GLY A 275 -4.94 2.30 7.81
CA GLY A 275 -6.32 1.94 8.11
C GLY A 275 -7.01 2.77 9.21
N GLY A 276 -6.26 3.55 10.00
CA GLY A 276 -6.77 4.45 11.04
C GLY A 276 -6.92 5.92 10.63
N GLY A 277 -6.53 6.29 9.40
CA GLY A 277 -6.56 7.68 8.91
C GLY A 277 -5.18 8.26 8.60
N VAL A 278 -5.15 9.57 8.37
CA VAL A 278 -3.94 10.36 8.13
C VAL A 278 -3.29 10.76 9.45
N HIS A 279 -1.98 10.59 9.51
CA HIS A 279 -1.11 10.96 10.61
C HIS A 279 0.02 11.82 10.08
N HIS A 280 0.63 12.62 10.95
CA HIS A 280 1.77 13.46 10.58
C HIS A 280 2.85 13.48 11.66
N ARG A 281 4.07 13.80 11.22
CA ARG A 281 5.27 13.93 12.04
C ARG A 281 6.17 14.98 11.40
N TRP A 282 6.84 15.81 12.20
CA TRP A 282 7.64 16.91 11.68
C TRP A 282 8.97 17.08 12.43
N HIS A 283 9.92 17.74 11.78
CA HIS A 283 11.18 18.16 12.39
C HIS A 283 10.95 19.19 13.50
N ASP A 284 11.73 19.11 14.59
CA ASP A 284 11.74 20.14 15.66
C ASP A 284 12.46 21.42 15.19
N THR A 285 13.56 21.24 14.44
CA THR A 285 14.29 22.31 13.73
C THR A 285 14.71 21.81 12.34
N PRO A 286 14.99 22.67 11.35
CA PRO A 286 15.36 22.22 10.02
C PRO A 286 16.57 21.26 10.03
N GLY A 287 16.34 20.01 9.58
CA GLY A 287 17.35 18.95 9.60
C GLY A 287 17.66 18.34 10.98
N GLY A 288 16.84 18.67 11.99
CA GLY A 288 16.99 18.20 13.38
C GLY A 288 16.26 16.89 13.67
N THR A 289 15.94 16.67 14.95
CA THR A 289 15.15 15.51 15.40
C THR A 289 13.68 15.64 15.03
N TRP A 290 12.94 14.54 15.15
CA TRP A 290 11.52 14.48 14.80
C TRP A 290 10.63 14.38 16.05
N HIS A 291 9.52 15.12 16.07
CA HIS A 291 8.46 14.96 17.09
C HIS A 291 7.79 13.58 17.01
N ASP A 292 6.93 13.21 17.95
CA ASP A 292 6.15 11.98 17.81
C ASP A 292 5.06 12.08 16.73
N TRP A 293 4.64 10.93 16.18
CA TRP A 293 3.47 10.86 15.29
C TRP A 293 2.21 11.34 16.00
N ARG A 294 1.41 12.14 15.30
CA ARG A 294 0.09 12.58 15.76
C ARG A 294 -0.99 12.28 14.73
N PRO A 295 -2.24 12.00 15.16
CA PRO A 295 -3.35 11.89 14.24
C PRO A 295 -3.66 13.26 13.61
N LEU A 296 -3.84 13.27 12.29
CA LEU A 296 -4.37 14.40 11.54
C LEU A 296 -5.85 14.19 11.18
N GLY A 297 -6.37 12.96 11.31
CA GLY A 297 -7.74 12.59 10.96
C GLY A 297 -7.87 12.20 9.48
N GLY A 298 -8.95 12.60 8.82
CA GLY A 298 -9.11 12.39 7.38
C GLY A 298 -9.38 10.93 6.97
N PRO A 299 -9.45 10.66 5.66
CA PRO A 299 -9.74 9.33 5.12
C PRO A 299 -8.64 8.31 5.42
N ALA A 300 -9.04 7.10 5.79
CA ALA A 300 -8.15 5.95 5.95
C ALA A 300 -7.73 5.37 4.59
N GLY A 301 -6.53 4.79 4.54
CA GLY A 301 -5.98 4.14 3.34
C GLY A 301 -5.88 5.09 2.14
N ALA A 302 -5.64 6.37 2.41
CA ALA A 302 -5.71 7.43 1.41
C ALA A 302 -4.34 7.71 0.80
N ARG A 303 -4.30 7.85 -0.52
CA ARG A 303 -3.17 8.42 -1.26
C ARG A 303 -3.02 9.87 -0.87
N LEU A 304 -1.78 10.27 -0.60
CA LEU A 304 -1.46 11.59 -0.08
C LEU A 304 -0.62 12.38 -1.06
N VAL A 305 -0.93 13.66 -1.15
CA VAL A 305 -0.07 14.70 -1.72
C VAL A 305 -0.13 15.91 -0.78
N ALA A 306 1.02 16.51 -0.50
CA ALA A 306 1.12 17.70 0.34
C ALA A 306 2.01 18.74 -0.35
N ALA A 307 1.62 20.01 -0.31
CA ALA A 307 2.40 21.10 -0.87
C ALA A 307 2.23 22.37 -0.05
N PRO A 308 3.26 23.22 0.06
CA PRO A 308 3.08 24.56 0.58
C PRO A 308 2.21 25.37 -0.40
N ALA A 309 1.29 26.18 0.12
CA ALA A 309 0.60 27.22 -0.62
C ALA A 309 1.50 28.46 -0.80
N SER A 310 1.00 29.50 -1.47
CA SER A 310 1.74 30.74 -1.70
C SER A 310 2.07 31.53 -0.42
N ASP A 311 1.30 31.33 0.65
CA ASP A 311 1.48 31.97 1.95
C ASP A 311 2.35 31.15 2.93
N GLY A 312 2.88 30.00 2.48
CA GLY A 312 3.78 29.14 3.26
C GLY A 312 3.08 28.08 4.12
N ARG A 313 1.75 28.09 4.21
CA ARG A 313 0.98 27.04 4.89
C ARG A 313 0.98 25.76 4.05
N ILE A 314 1.07 24.60 4.69
CA ILE A 314 0.95 23.31 4.00
C ILE A 314 -0.53 22.98 3.78
N GLU A 315 -0.85 22.56 2.57
CA GLU A 315 -2.12 21.94 2.18
C GLU A 315 -1.91 20.45 1.93
N VAL A 316 -2.82 19.62 2.45
CA VAL A 316 -2.77 18.15 2.37
C VAL A 316 -4.05 17.64 1.71
N PHE A 317 -3.84 16.85 0.67
CA PHE A 317 -4.87 16.23 -0.15
C PHE A 317 -4.84 14.73 0.08
N ALA A 318 -5.98 14.15 0.43
CA ALA A 318 -6.11 12.73 0.76
C ALA A 318 -7.27 12.10 0.00
N MET A 319 -6.95 11.14 -0.87
CA MET A 319 -7.92 10.47 -1.74
C MET A 319 -7.82 8.96 -1.59
N ASN A 320 -8.96 8.30 -1.37
CA ASN A 320 -9.09 6.85 -1.55
C ASN A 320 -10.06 6.57 -2.70
N ASP A 321 -10.50 5.33 -2.85
CA ASP A 321 -11.33 4.93 -3.99
C ASP A 321 -12.76 5.52 -3.94
N ASP A 322 -13.23 5.93 -2.75
CA ASP A 322 -14.60 6.44 -2.54
C ASP A 322 -14.65 7.96 -2.32
N ILE A 323 -13.68 8.52 -1.60
CA ILE A 323 -13.70 9.90 -1.12
C ILE A 323 -12.39 10.64 -1.36
N PHE A 324 -12.50 11.94 -1.63
CA PHE A 324 -11.38 12.87 -1.68
C PHE A 324 -11.63 14.02 -0.71
N ARG A 325 -10.76 14.16 0.29
CA ARG A 325 -10.77 15.28 1.25
C ARG A 325 -9.49 16.11 1.22
N HIS A 326 -9.60 17.33 1.70
CA HIS A 326 -8.50 18.27 1.83
C HIS A 326 -8.50 18.92 3.22
N THR A 327 -7.32 19.22 3.76
CA THR A 327 -7.11 20.10 4.91
C THR A 327 -5.90 20.98 4.69
N CYS A 328 -5.83 22.11 5.38
CA CYS A 328 -4.68 23.00 5.35
C CYS A 328 -4.33 23.51 6.74
N GLN A 329 -3.08 23.92 6.92
CA GLN A 329 -2.67 24.62 8.14
C GLN A 329 -3.48 25.92 8.28
N THR A 330 -3.83 26.31 9.51
CA THR A 330 -4.49 27.59 9.82
C THR A 330 -3.51 28.70 10.12
N ASP A 331 -2.29 28.36 10.53
CA ASP A 331 -1.18 29.26 10.81
C ASP A 331 0.14 28.64 10.34
N LEU A 332 1.24 29.36 10.58
CA LEU A 332 2.59 28.92 10.23
C LEU A 332 3.26 28.06 11.32
N VAL A 333 2.56 27.77 12.42
CA VAL A 333 3.11 27.08 13.61
C VAL A 333 2.47 25.71 13.88
N GLY A 334 1.65 25.20 12.95
CA GLY A 334 1.26 23.79 12.90
C GLY A 334 -0.14 23.48 13.43
N THR A 335 -1.06 24.45 13.45
CA THR A 335 -2.49 24.17 13.63
C THR A 335 -3.16 23.86 12.30
N TRP A 336 -4.21 23.02 12.31
CA TRP A 336 -4.85 22.48 11.10
C TRP A 336 -6.35 22.75 11.08
N ARG A 337 -6.91 22.95 9.89
CA ARG A 337 -8.36 22.96 9.68
C ARG A 337 -8.94 21.55 9.81
N GLU A 338 -10.24 21.48 10.06
CA GLU A 338 -11.01 20.26 9.85
C GLU A 338 -10.96 19.83 8.39
N TRP A 339 -11.01 18.52 8.15
CA TRP A 339 -11.05 17.96 6.80
C TRP A 339 -12.36 18.31 6.11
N VAL A 340 -12.26 18.91 4.93
CA VAL A 340 -13.41 19.26 4.09
C VAL A 340 -13.51 18.31 2.90
N ASP A 341 -14.74 18.12 2.42
CA ASP A 341 -14.98 17.41 1.17
C ASP A 341 -14.32 18.16 0.01
N PHE A 342 -13.57 17.43 -0.81
CA PHE A 342 -12.84 17.98 -1.94
C PHE A 342 -13.25 17.37 -3.27
N GLY A 343 -13.97 16.26 -3.27
CA GLY A 343 -14.45 15.59 -4.47
C GLY A 343 -14.72 14.10 -4.25
N LEU A 344 -14.98 13.40 -5.36
CA LEU A 344 -15.14 11.94 -5.35
C LEU A 344 -13.77 11.24 -5.31
N GLY A 345 -13.77 9.98 -4.87
CA GLY A 345 -12.59 9.12 -4.90
C GLY A 345 -12.06 8.87 -6.31
N GLY A 346 -10.88 8.26 -6.37
CA GLY A 346 -10.18 8.06 -7.64
C GLY A 346 -8.89 7.26 -7.55
N GLU A 347 -8.21 7.18 -8.68
CA GLU A 347 -7.05 6.34 -8.91
C GLU A 347 -5.74 6.98 -8.42
N HIS A 348 -5.46 8.22 -8.83
CA HIS A 348 -4.23 8.93 -8.46
C HIS A 348 -4.46 10.44 -8.35
N LEU A 349 -3.64 11.11 -7.53
CA LEU A 349 -3.64 12.57 -7.40
C LEU A 349 -2.23 13.14 -7.48
N ALA A 350 -2.13 14.38 -7.96
CA ALA A 350 -0.89 15.15 -8.02
C ALA A 350 -1.20 16.63 -7.84
N VAL A 351 -0.23 17.42 -7.37
CA VAL A 351 -0.39 18.87 -7.19
C VAL A 351 0.80 19.59 -7.81
N ALA A 352 0.52 20.71 -8.47
CA ALA A 352 1.52 21.65 -8.95
C ALA A 352 1.13 23.07 -8.54
N ARG A 353 2.10 23.98 -8.62
CA ARG A 353 1.87 25.40 -8.41
C ARG A 353 1.87 26.08 -9.78
N ASN A 354 0.84 26.86 -10.05
CA ASN A 354 0.79 27.74 -11.20
C ASN A 354 1.79 28.87 -11.05
N ARG A 355 2.23 29.44 -12.17
CA ARG A 355 3.04 30.67 -12.25
C ARG A 355 2.56 31.80 -11.33
N ASP A 356 1.24 31.95 -11.20
CA ASP A 356 0.62 33.00 -10.38
C ASP A 356 0.56 32.68 -8.88
N GLY A 357 1.10 31.54 -8.46
CA GLY A 357 1.17 31.09 -7.07
C GLY A 357 0.00 30.24 -6.60
N ARG A 358 -1.03 30.03 -7.43
CA ARG A 358 -2.19 29.17 -7.11
C ARG A 358 -1.79 27.71 -7.15
N LEU A 359 -2.24 26.93 -6.18
CA LEU A 359 -2.17 25.47 -6.28
C LEU A 359 -3.21 24.95 -7.28
N GLU A 360 -2.84 23.93 -8.03
CA GLU A 360 -3.71 23.17 -8.91
C GLU A 360 -3.50 21.68 -8.68
N VAL A 361 -4.60 21.00 -8.42
CA VAL A 361 -4.68 19.58 -8.07
C VAL A 361 -5.26 18.84 -9.25
N PHE A 362 -4.60 17.75 -9.61
CA PHE A 362 -5.01 16.84 -10.66
C PHE A 362 -5.40 15.53 -10.02
N ALA A 363 -6.50 14.94 -10.47
CA ALA A 363 -6.97 13.64 -10.02
C ALA A 363 -7.44 12.82 -11.21
N SER A 364 -7.19 11.52 -11.18
CA SER A 364 -7.65 10.57 -12.19
C SER A 364 -8.66 9.61 -11.61
N ASN A 365 -9.59 9.16 -12.44
CA ASN A 365 -10.54 8.10 -12.11
C ASN A 365 -10.86 7.29 -13.38
N ASP A 366 -11.88 6.46 -13.32
CA ASP A 366 -12.36 5.62 -14.43
C ASP A 366 -12.90 6.41 -15.64
N SER A 367 -13.11 7.72 -15.50
CA SER A 367 -13.56 8.61 -16.58
C SER A 367 -12.45 9.48 -17.19
N GLY A 368 -11.24 9.48 -16.62
CA GLY A 368 -10.09 10.24 -17.14
C GLY A 368 -9.42 11.12 -16.09
N VAL A 369 -8.60 12.07 -16.55
CA VAL A 369 -7.93 13.07 -15.71
C VAL A 369 -8.82 14.30 -15.56
N HIS A 370 -8.87 14.80 -14.35
CA HIS A 370 -9.61 15.98 -13.91
C HIS A 370 -8.65 16.91 -13.17
N HIS A 371 -9.00 18.18 -13.12
CA HIS A 371 -8.23 19.17 -12.38
C HIS A 371 -9.13 20.19 -11.67
N ARG A 372 -8.57 20.78 -10.62
CA ARG A 372 -9.20 21.82 -9.80
C ARG A 372 -8.10 22.74 -9.29
N TRP A 373 -8.33 24.04 -9.30
CA TRP A 373 -7.31 25.02 -8.94
C TRP A 373 -7.86 26.11 -8.01
N GLN A 374 -6.97 26.77 -7.27
CA GLN A 374 -7.37 27.86 -6.39
C GLN A 374 -7.90 29.07 -7.18
N ASN A 375 -8.89 29.79 -6.66
CA ASN A 375 -9.43 31.02 -7.26
C ASN A 375 -8.40 32.16 -7.21
N VAL A 376 -7.67 32.24 -6.09
CA VAL A 376 -6.55 33.16 -5.83
C VAL A 376 -5.49 32.41 -5.00
N PRO A 377 -4.22 32.85 -4.99
CA PRO A 377 -3.18 32.15 -4.23
C PRO A 377 -3.57 31.97 -2.75
N ALA A 378 -3.52 30.73 -2.25
CA ALA A 378 -3.94 30.33 -0.91
C ALA A 378 -5.41 30.61 -0.54
N GLY A 379 -6.28 30.74 -1.56
CA GLY A 379 -7.72 30.98 -1.40
C GLY A 379 -8.59 29.75 -1.59
N ASP A 380 -9.90 30.00 -1.76
CA ASP A 380 -10.89 28.97 -2.10
C ASP A 380 -10.63 28.38 -3.50
N TRP A 381 -11.36 27.32 -3.85
CA TRP A 381 -11.12 26.54 -5.07
C TRP A 381 -12.25 26.70 -6.10
N HIS A 382 -11.91 26.65 -7.39
CA HIS A 382 -12.86 26.47 -8.48
C HIS A 382 -13.56 25.10 -8.40
N ASP A 383 -14.55 24.82 -9.23
CA ASP A 383 -15.11 23.46 -9.36
C ASP A 383 -14.17 22.54 -10.14
N TRP A 384 -14.28 21.22 -9.95
CA TRP A 384 -13.58 20.24 -10.79
C TRP A 384 -13.98 20.38 -12.26
N GLN A 385 -12.99 20.30 -13.14
CA GLN A 385 -13.19 20.27 -14.59
C GLN A 385 -12.52 19.03 -15.18
N PRO A 386 -13.06 18.45 -16.27
CA PRO A 386 -12.39 17.41 -17.01
C PRO A 386 -11.17 18.00 -17.73
N LEU A 387 -10.01 17.37 -17.54
CA LEU A 387 -8.82 17.64 -18.34
C LEU A 387 -8.76 16.70 -19.55
N GLY A 388 -9.36 15.52 -19.48
CA GLY A 388 -9.35 14.47 -20.51
C GLY A 388 -8.26 13.43 -20.24
N GLY A 389 -7.66 12.87 -21.31
CA GLY A 389 -6.55 11.92 -21.18
C GLY A 389 -6.97 10.50 -20.78
N PRO A 390 -6.00 9.63 -20.47
CA PRO A 390 -6.27 8.22 -20.20
C PRO A 390 -7.05 8.01 -18.90
N VAL A 391 -7.99 7.06 -18.92
CA VAL A 391 -8.70 6.62 -17.71
C VAL A 391 -7.76 5.87 -16.76
N SER A 392 -8.06 5.93 -15.47
CA SER A 392 -7.31 5.25 -14.41
C SER A 392 -5.79 5.51 -14.49
N ALA A 393 -5.43 6.74 -14.86
CA ALA A 393 -4.04 7.10 -15.06
C ALA A 393 -3.31 7.37 -13.74
N ARG A 394 -2.02 7.00 -13.67
CA ARG A 394 -1.07 7.59 -12.74
C ARG A 394 -0.61 8.93 -13.27
N LEU A 395 -0.45 9.89 -12.37
CA LEU A 395 -0.15 11.28 -12.72
C LEU A 395 1.23 11.67 -12.20
N ALA A 396 2.02 12.31 -13.05
CA ALA A 396 3.17 13.09 -12.66
C ALA A 396 2.98 14.51 -13.19
N VAL A 397 3.23 15.50 -12.35
CA VAL A 397 3.09 16.92 -12.72
C VAL A 397 4.39 17.64 -12.42
N VAL A 398 4.75 18.56 -13.30
CA VAL A 398 5.98 19.34 -13.18
C VAL A 398 5.73 20.77 -13.64
N GLU A 399 6.40 21.70 -12.99
CA GLU A 399 6.53 23.07 -13.48
C GLU A 399 7.73 23.14 -14.42
N SER A 400 7.48 23.45 -15.68
CA SER A 400 8.52 23.61 -16.71
C SER A 400 9.33 24.88 -16.49
N HIS A 401 10.48 25.00 -17.17
CA HIS A 401 11.38 26.17 -17.02
C HIS A 401 10.71 27.51 -17.39
N ASP A 402 9.65 27.48 -18.18
CA ASP A 402 8.82 28.64 -18.54
C ASP A 402 7.61 28.85 -17.61
N GLU A 403 7.62 28.19 -16.44
CA GLU A 403 6.62 28.29 -15.36
C GLU A 403 5.22 27.78 -15.75
N ARG A 404 5.12 26.96 -16.81
CA ARG A 404 3.90 26.26 -17.21
C ARG A 404 3.83 24.88 -16.55
N ILE A 405 2.63 24.44 -16.17
CA ILE A 405 2.44 23.08 -15.66
C ILE A 405 2.36 22.11 -16.85
N GLU A 406 3.10 21.01 -16.73
CA GLU A 406 2.98 19.83 -17.58
C GLU A 406 2.46 18.64 -16.76
N VAL A 407 1.57 17.85 -17.37
CA VAL A 407 0.93 16.66 -16.79
C VAL A 407 1.26 15.46 -17.66
N PHE A 408 1.88 14.45 -17.05
CA PHE A 408 2.10 13.14 -17.65
C PHE A 408 1.11 12.15 -17.04
N ALA A 409 0.34 11.47 -17.89
CA ALA A 409 -0.71 10.55 -17.49
C ALA A 409 -0.46 9.17 -18.12
N MET A 410 -0.37 8.14 -17.28
CA MET A 410 -0.05 6.77 -17.71
C MET A 410 -1.02 5.74 -17.13
N ASN A 411 -1.59 4.89 -17.96
CA ASN A 411 -2.28 3.67 -17.52
C ASN A 411 -1.57 2.43 -18.09
N ASP A 412 -2.20 1.27 -18.04
CA ASP A 412 -1.58 0.02 -18.51
C ASP A 412 -1.39 -0.04 -20.04
N ASP A 413 -2.08 0.81 -20.80
CA ASP A 413 -2.08 0.80 -22.27
C ASP A 413 -1.30 1.97 -22.89
N VAL A 414 -1.28 3.14 -22.22
CA VAL A 414 -0.75 4.37 -22.82
C VAL A 414 -0.06 5.27 -21.79
N LEU A 415 0.99 5.95 -22.25
CA LEU A 415 1.58 7.14 -21.62
C LEU A 415 1.31 8.35 -22.53
N GLN A 416 0.67 9.38 -21.99
CA GLN A 416 0.40 10.64 -22.67
C GLN A 416 0.95 11.82 -21.85
N HIS A 417 1.17 12.96 -22.51
CA HIS A 417 1.50 14.22 -21.85
C HIS A 417 0.55 15.33 -22.32
N ASN A 418 0.25 16.29 -21.44
CA ASN A 418 -0.49 17.52 -21.73
C ASN A 418 0.18 18.69 -20.97
N TYR A 419 -0.05 19.93 -21.43
CA TYR A 419 0.59 21.11 -20.87
C TYR A 419 -0.29 22.36 -20.99
N GLN A 420 -0.07 23.31 -20.09
CA GLN A 420 -0.67 24.65 -20.19
C GLN A 420 -0.06 25.41 -21.37
N VAL A 421 -0.87 26.07 -22.21
CA VAL A 421 -0.41 26.74 -23.43
C VAL A 421 -0.01 28.20 -23.22
N ASP A 422 -0.48 28.82 -22.15
CA ASP A 422 -0.19 30.21 -21.82
C ASP A 422 -0.34 30.50 -20.31
N ALA A 423 -0.06 31.76 -19.93
CA ALA A 423 -0.09 32.20 -18.54
C ALA A 423 -1.49 32.33 -17.93
N SER A 424 -2.57 32.15 -18.71
CA SER A 424 -3.94 32.11 -18.16
C SER A 424 -4.27 30.78 -17.48
N GLY A 425 -3.41 29.76 -17.67
CA GLY A 425 -3.66 28.39 -17.22
C GLY A 425 -4.51 27.58 -18.21
N ALA A 426 -4.69 28.07 -19.44
CA ALA A 426 -5.38 27.32 -20.49
C ALA A 426 -4.60 26.06 -20.87
N TRP A 427 -5.31 24.95 -21.12
CA TRP A 427 -4.71 23.66 -21.47
C TRP A 427 -4.83 23.35 -22.95
N ARG A 428 -3.86 22.60 -23.49
CA ARG A 428 -3.99 21.97 -24.80
C ARG A 428 -5.03 20.83 -24.73
N THR A 429 -5.65 20.48 -25.85
CA THR A 429 -6.38 19.21 -25.98
C THR A 429 -5.39 18.05 -26.10
N TRP A 430 -5.66 16.95 -25.39
CA TRP A 430 -4.86 15.72 -25.41
C TRP A 430 -4.58 15.21 -26.82
#